data_AF-A0A8D4BIJ5-F1
#
_entry.id   AF-A0A8D4BIJ5-F1
#
_cell.length_a   1.000
_cell.length_b   1.000
_cell.length_c   1.000
_cell.angle_alpha   90.00
_cell.angle_beta   90.00
_cell.angle_gamma   90.00
#
_symmetry.space_group_name_H-M   'P 1'
#
loop_
_entity.id
_entity.type
_entity.pdbx_description
1 polymer ?
#
loop_
_entity_poly.entity_id
_entity_poly.type
_entity_poly.pdbx_seq_one_letter_code
_entity_poly.pdbx_strand_id
1 'polypeptide(L)' 'MLEHLTTETRNEKTMNLDEMSIFDFLTTMNEEDEKVASAIKKELSSIAKAVEAIIEAKKQGGALFI' A
#
# COMPACT_ATOMS: atom_id res chain seq x y z
N MET A 1 12.34 5.08 -18.59
CA MET A 1 11.67 6.33 -18.20
C MET A 1 10.73 5.98 -17.05
N LEU A 2 11.19 6.11 -15.80
CA LEU A 2 10.47 5.69 -14.58
C LEU A 2 9.79 6.86 -13.86
N GLU A 3 9.95 8.08 -14.38
CA GLU A 3 9.57 9.35 -13.75
C GLU A 3 8.05 9.53 -13.52
N HIS A 4 7.21 8.67 -14.09
CA HIS A 4 5.76 8.68 -13.88
C HIS A 4 5.28 7.67 -12.83
N LEU A 5 6.17 6.85 -12.28
CA LEU A 5 5.84 5.91 -11.23
C LEU A 5 5.84 6.62 -9.88
N THR A 6 4.69 6.59 -9.20
CA THR A 6 4.55 7.17 -7.86
C THR A 6 5.47 6.49 -6.85
N THR A 7 5.85 5.22 -7.07
CA THR A 7 6.79 4.47 -6.21
C THR A 7 8.24 4.93 -6.32
N GLU A 8 8.60 5.62 -7.40
CA GLU A 8 9.95 6.15 -7.64
C GLU A 8 10.03 7.66 -7.30
N THR A 9 8.94 8.22 -6.79
CA THR A 9 8.87 9.64 -6.38
C THR A 9 9.36 9.79 -4.95
N ARG A 10 10.10 10.86 -4.67
CA ARG A 10 10.54 11.19 -3.30
C ARG A 10 9.35 11.64 -2.44
N ASN A 11 9.32 11.20 -1.19
CA ASN A 11 8.37 11.73 -0.20
C ASN A 11 8.87 13.09 0.32
N GLU A 12 8.09 14.14 0.09
CA GLU A 12 8.40 15.50 0.52
C GLU A 12 8.59 15.60 2.05
N LYS A 13 7.88 14.78 2.83
CA LYS A 13 7.99 14.76 4.30
C LYS A 13 9.33 14.22 4.81
N THR A 14 10.08 13.51 3.98
CA THR A 14 11.35 12.87 4.35
C THR A 14 12.53 13.42 3.56
N MET A 15 12.42 14.64 3.03
CA MET A 15 13.50 15.25 2.22
C MET A 15 14.79 15.51 3.00
N ASN A 16 14.68 15.76 4.31
CA ASN A 16 15.80 16.03 5.22
C ASN A 16 15.92 14.94 6.30
N LEU A 17 15.62 13.69 5.94
CA LEU A 17 15.50 12.56 6.88
C LEU A 17 16.76 12.33 7.72
N ASP A 18 17.93 12.63 7.17
CA ASP A 18 19.24 12.55 7.80
C ASP A 18 19.49 13.62 8.89
N GLU A 19 18.72 14.72 8.87
CA GLU A 19 18.78 15.79 9.86
C GLU A 19 17.72 15.65 10.96
N MET A 20 16.79 14.70 10.81
CA MET A 20 15.69 14.50 11.76
C MET A 20 16.16 13.83 13.06
N SER A 21 15.48 14.17 14.16
CA SER A 21 15.61 13.37 15.37
C SER A 21 15.01 11.98 15.17
N ILE A 22 15.49 11.00 15.94
CA ILE A 22 14.96 9.63 15.88
C ILE A 22 13.45 9.60 16.13
N PHE A 23 12.96 10.42 17.06
CA PHE A 23 11.54 10.47 17.39
C PHE A 23 10.70 11.04 16.23
N ASP A 24 11.14 12.12 15.61
CA ASP A 24 10.43 12.75 14.49
C ASP A 24 10.42 11.84 13.26
N PHE A 25 11.54 11.15 13.02
CA PHE A 25 11.63 10.15 11.95
C PHE A 25 10.64 9.00 12.18
N LEU A 26 10.63 8.41 13.38
CA LEU A 26 9.69 7.33 13.72
C LEU A 26 8.23 7.80 13.61
N THR A 27 7.94 9.04 14.00
CA THR A 27 6.61 9.64 13.87
C THR A 27 6.21 9.77 12.40
N THR A 28 7.11 10.29 11.56
CA THR A 28 6.87 10.46 10.12
C THR A 28 6.65 9.11 9.43
N MET A 29 7.41 8.09 9.82
CA MET A 29 7.23 6.73 9.31
C MET A 29 5.84 6.17 9.68
N ASN A 30 5.43 6.32 10.95
CA ASN A 30 4.12 5.87 11.41
C ASN A 30 2.98 6.60 10.67
N GLU A 31 3.11 7.90 10.42
CA GLU A 31 2.13 8.65 9.62
C GLU A 31 1.99 8.15 8.18
N GLU A 32 3.09 7.70 7.55
CA GLU A 32 3.03 7.08 6.23
C GLU A 32 2.38 5.69 6.27
N ASP A 33 2.68 4.90 7.30
CA ASP A 33 2.05 3.58 7.49
C ASP A 33 0.53 3.67 7.69
N GLU A 34 0.04 4.69 8.40
CA GLU A 34 -1.40 4.94 8.56
C GLU A 34 -2.13 5.17 7.23
N LYS A 35 -1.45 5.72 6.22
CA LYS A 35 -2.03 5.92 4.89
C LYS A 35 -2.31 4.60 4.19
N VAL A 36 -1.58 3.53 4.51
CA VAL A 36 -1.80 2.20 3.92
C VAL A 36 -3.20 1.70 4.24
N ALA A 37 -3.63 1.77 5.50
CA ALA A 37 -4.98 1.37 5.90
C ALA A 37 -6.06 2.20 5.18
N SER A 38 -5.82 3.50 5.02
CA SER A 38 -6.72 4.40 4.28
C SER A 38 -6.78 4.08 2.79
N ALA A 39 -5.66 3.67 2.18
CA ALA A 39 -5.62 3.22 0.78
C ALA A 39 -6.36 1.90 0.58
N ILE A 40 -6.13 0.91 1.46
CA ILE A 40 -6.87 -0.37 1.45
C ILE A 40 -8.37 -0.12 1.56
N LYS A 41 -8.79 0.80 2.44
CA LYS A 41 -10.20 1.16 2.62
C LYS A 41 -10.87 1.60 1.31
N LYS A 42 -10.15 2.35 0.45
CA LYS A 42 -10.67 2.80 -0.86
C LYS A 42 -10.83 1.63 -1.84
N GLU A 43 -10.00 0.61 -1.72
CA GLU A 43 -10.00 -0.56 -2.60
C GLU A 43 -10.85 -1.74 -2.09
N LEU A 44 -11.56 -1.61 -0.97
CA LEU A 44 -12.38 -2.69 -0.39
C LEU A 44 -13.36 -3.29 -1.40
N SER A 45 -13.98 -2.46 -2.25
CA SER A 45 -14.90 -2.93 -3.30
C SER A 45 -14.18 -3.79 -4.36
N SER A 46 -12.97 -3.41 -4.75
CA SER A 46 -12.14 -4.16 -5.71
C SER A 46 -11.67 -5.47 -5.09
N ILE A 47 -11.22 -5.42 -3.84
CA ILE A 47 -10.79 -6.59 -3.06
C ILE A 47 -11.95 -7.56 -2.88
N ALA A 48 -13.16 -7.09 -2.56
CA ALA A 48 -14.34 -7.93 -2.42
C ALA A 48 -14.65 -8.71 -3.70
N LYS A 49 -14.64 -8.03 -4.86
CA LYS A 49 -14.84 -8.67 -6.17
C LYS A 49 -13.78 -9.73 -6.47
N ALA A 50 -12.52 -9.44 -6.14
CA ALA A 50 -11.44 -10.41 -6.30
C ALA A 50 -11.66 -11.64 -5.42
N VAL A 51 -12.04 -11.45 -4.16
CA VAL A 51 -12.36 -12.54 -3.23
C VAL A 51 -13.54 -13.37 -3.72
N GLU A 52 -14.61 -12.75 -4.19
CA GLU A 52 -15.77 -13.46 -4.78
C GLU A 52 -15.35 -14.33 -5.97
N ALA A 53 -14.53 -13.80 -6.89
CA ALA A 53 -14.02 -14.55 -8.02
C ALA A 53 -13.13 -15.73 -7.60
N ILE A 54 -12.28 -15.54 -6.58
CA ILE A 54 -11.45 -16.60 -6.01
C ILE A 54 -12.31 -17.70 -5.39
N ILE A 55 -13.36 -17.34 -4.65
CA ILE A 55 -14.30 -18.29 -4.06
C ILE A 55 -14.98 -19.12 -5.16
N GLU A 56 -15.43 -18.47 -6.24
CA GLU A 56 -16.07 -19.17 -7.35
C GLU A 56 -15.11 -20.12 -8.07
N ALA A 57 -13.90 -19.66 -8.38
CA ALA A 57 -12.86 -20.51 -8.96
C ALA A 57 -12.53 -21.71 -8.05
N LYS A 58 -12.45 -21.50 -6.73
CA LYS A 58 -12.21 -22.56 -5.75
C LYS A 58 -13.34 -23.59 -5.70
N LYS A 59 -14.61 -23.17 -5.78
CA LYS A 59 -15.76 -24.08 -5.86
C LYS A 59 -15.72 -24.96 -7.10
N GLN A 60 -15.16 -24.46 -8.20
CA GLN A 60 -14.97 -25.18 -9.45
C GLN A 60 -13.69 -26.04 -9.49
N GLY A 61 -12.98 -26.18 -8.36
CA GLY A 61 -11.75 -26.97 -8.26
C GLY A 61 -10.47 -26.24 -8.67
N GLY A 62 -10.54 -24.93 -8.87
CA GLY A 62 -9.40 -24.08 -9.20
C GLY A 62 -8.45 -23.78 -8.03
N ALA A 63 -7.33 -23.14 -8.34
CA ALA A 63 -6.31 -22.73 -7.38
C ALA A 63 -5.97 -21.23 -7.52
N LEU A 64 -5.63 -20.60 -6.39
CA LEU A 64 -5.09 -19.24 -6.35
C LEU A 64 -3.56 -19.32 -6.43
N PHE A 65 -2.97 -18.46 -7.26
CA PHE A 65 -1.54 -18.28 -7.38
C PHE A 65 -1.19 -16.82 -7.09
N ILE A 66 -0.04 -16.59 -6.46
CA ILE A 66 0.46 -15.28 -6.05
C ILE A 66 1.68 -14.88 -6.88
#